data_AF-A0A662EJV2-F1
#
_entry.id   AF-A0A662EJV2-F1
#
_cell.length_a   1.000
_cell.length_b   1.000
_cell.length_c   1.000
_cell.angle_alpha   90.00
_cell.angle_beta   90.00
_cell.angle_gamma   90.00
#
_symmetry.space_group_name_H-M   'P 1'
#
loop_
_entity.id
_entity.type
_entity.pdbx_description
1 polymer ?
#
loop_
_entity_poly.entity_id
_entity_poly.type
_entity_poly.pdbx_seq_one_letter_code
_entity_poly.pdbx_strand_id
1 'polypeptide(L)'
;MSRLWETRKPIIGMVHLPPLPGSPGYRGEPLEEIVRFALREAEALREGGVDAILVENFHDYPYPIGKVPTPTLITMAAVAHRVREAVDIPVGVNLLFNDAEDELYL
;
A
#
# COMPACT_ATOMS: atom_id res chain seq x y z
N MET A 1 -23.22 -7.02 14.18
CA MET A 1 -21.88 -6.60 13.70
C MET A 1 -20.92 -7.73 14.00
N SER A 2 -20.40 -8.40 12.96
CA SER A 2 -19.33 -9.38 13.11
C SER A 2 -18.08 -8.68 13.64
N ARG A 3 -17.31 -9.37 14.49
CA ARG A 3 -16.03 -8.86 14.99
C ARG A 3 -15.02 -9.00 13.84
N LEU A 4 -14.47 -7.88 13.37
CA LEU A 4 -13.45 -7.88 12.31
C LEU A 4 -12.09 -8.42 12.79
N TRP A 5 -11.82 -8.32 14.09
CA TRP A 5 -10.55 -8.70 14.70
C TRP A 5 -10.76 -9.57 15.94
N GLU A 6 -9.85 -10.52 16.17
CA GLU A 6 -9.83 -11.31 17.39
C GLU A 6 -9.25 -10.51 18.57
N THR A 7 -8.27 -9.65 18.29
CA THR A 7 -7.63 -8.74 19.25
C THR A 7 -8.54 -7.57 19.63
N ARG A 8 -8.37 -7.06 20.86
CA ARG A 8 -9.16 -5.93 21.39
C ARG A 8 -8.72 -4.57 20.83
N LYS A 9 -7.46 -4.45 20.43
CA LYS A 9 -6.84 -3.20 19.96
C LYS A 9 -5.88 -3.52 18.81
N PRO A 10 -6.42 -3.76 17.59
CA PRO A 10 -5.58 -4.08 16.44
C PRO A 10 -4.67 -2.89 16.11
N ILE A 11 -3.42 -3.20 15.77
CA ILE A 11 -2.43 -2.28 15.25
C ILE A 11 -2.30 -2.54 13.75
N ILE A 12 -2.50 -1.50 12.95
CA ILE A 12 -2.33 -1.57 11.49
C ILE A 12 -1.07 -0.81 11.13
N GLY A 13 -0.09 -1.52 10.56
CA GLY A 13 1.15 -0.92 10.05
C GLY A 13 0.94 -0.34 8.66
N MET A 14 1.64 0.75 8.35
CA MET A 14 1.58 1.39 7.02
C MET A 14 2.88 1.16 6.26
N VAL A 15 2.78 0.61 5.05
CA VAL A 15 3.88 0.56 4.08
C VAL A 15 3.74 1.78 3.18
N HIS A 16 4.54 2.81 3.47
CA HIS A 16 4.62 4.02 2.64
C HIS A 16 5.52 3.77 1.43
N LEU A 17 4.92 3.65 0.26
CA LEU A 17 5.67 3.38 -0.96
C LEU A 17 6.48 4.61 -1.40
N PRO A 18 7.63 4.41 -2.08
CA PRO A 18 8.33 5.46 -2.79
C PRO A 18 7.44 6.06 -3.91
N PRO A 19 7.85 7.19 -4.53
CA PRO A 19 7.09 7.76 -5.64
C PRO A 19 6.81 6.73 -6.74
N LEU A 20 5.56 6.59 -7.13
CA LEU A 20 5.10 5.59 -8.10
C LEU A 20 5.04 6.15 -9.53
N PRO A 21 5.09 5.29 -10.57
CA PRO A 21 4.80 5.70 -11.94
C PRO A 21 3.54 6.57 -12.00
N GLY A 22 3.65 7.75 -12.60
CA GLY A 22 2.55 8.73 -12.70
C GLY A 22 2.60 9.85 -11.66
N SER A 23 3.38 9.71 -10.58
CA SER A 23 3.55 10.78 -9.60
C SER A 23 4.66 11.77 -10.00
N PRO A 24 4.62 13.01 -9.49
CA PRO A 24 5.63 14.04 -9.81
C PRO A 24 7.05 13.68 -9.36
N GLY A 25 7.18 12.85 -8.32
CA GLY A 25 8.46 12.47 -7.73
C GLY A 25 9.13 11.25 -8.37
N TYR A 26 8.44 10.54 -9.27
CA TYR A 26 8.96 9.32 -9.88
C TYR A 26 10.09 9.59 -10.87
N ARG A 27 11.19 8.82 -10.76
CA ARG A 27 12.42 9.02 -11.55
C ARG A 27 12.74 7.85 -12.48
N GLY A 28 11.82 6.90 -12.62
CA GLY A 28 11.99 5.74 -13.51
C GLY A 28 12.49 4.49 -12.79
N GLU A 29 12.31 4.41 -11.47
CA GLU A 29 12.60 3.22 -10.67
C GLU A 29 11.86 1.99 -11.23
N PRO A 30 12.55 0.87 -11.48
CA PRO A 30 11.90 -0.35 -11.93
C PRO A 30 10.81 -0.81 -10.94
N LEU A 31 9.70 -1.36 -11.46
CA LEU A 31 8.61 -1.87 -10.63
C LEU A 31 9.12 -2.89 -9.59
N GLU A 32 10.07 -3.73 -9.97
CA GLU A 32 10.65 -4.74 -9.09
C GLU A 32 11.40 -4.12 -7.90
N GLU A 33 11.96 -2.91 -8.03
CA GLU A 33 12.58 -2.19 -6.91
C GLU A 33 11.54 -1.70 -5.90
N ILE A 34 10.43 -1.15 -6.41
CA ILE A 34 9.30 -0.71 -5.59
C ILE A 34 8.70 -1.91 -4.84
N VAL A 35 8.50 -3.04 -5.53
CA VAL A 35 8.02 -4.29 -4.92
C VAL A 35 9.01 -4.78 -3.87
N ARG A 36 10.31 -4.84 -4.17
CA ARG A 36 11.32 -5.27 -3.18
C ARG A 36 11.35 -4.36 -1.96
N PHE A 37 11.15 -3.06 -2.13
CA PHE A 37 11.03 -2.12 -1.02
C PHE A 37 9.81 -2.47 -0.16
N ALA A 38 8.63 -2.56 -0.76
CA ALA A 38 7.38 -2.85 -0.06
C ALA A 38 7.43 -4.17 0.73
N LEU A 39 8.02 -5.21 0.14
CA LEU A 39 8.18 -6.51 0.79
C LEU A 39 9.06 -6.45 2.05
N ARG A 40 10.15 -5.67 2.02
CA ARG A 40 11.01 -5.49 3.20
C ARG A 40 10.29 -4.74 4.31
N GLU A 41 9.57 -3.68 3.98
CA GLU A 41 8.80 -2.91 4.97
C GLU A 41 7.66 -3.75 5.56
N ALA A 42 6.93 -4.49 4.73
CA ALA A 42 5.87 -5.39 5.17
C ALA A 42 6.38 -6.47 6.13
N GLU A 43 7.52 -7.08 5.80
CA GLU A 43 8.15 -8.09 6.67
C GLU A 43 8.59 -7.49 8.00
N ALA A 44 9.21 -6.31 7.99
CA ALA A 44 9.61 -5.62 9.21
C ALA A 44 8.40 -5.28 10.11
N LEU A 45 7.28 -4.85 9.53
CA LEU A 45 6.03 -4.61 10.27
C LEU A 45 5.46 -5.91 10.84
N ARG A 46 5.45 -6.98 10.06
CA ARG A 46 5.01 -8.31 10.47
C ARG A 46 5.84 -8.84 11.64
N GLU A 47 7.17 -8.78 11.55
CA GLU A 47 8.08 -9.14 12.64
C GLU A 47 7.91 -8.24 13.87
N GLY A 48 7.53 -6.97 13.66
CA GLY A 48 7.16 -6.03 14.71
C GLY A 48 5.83 -6.33 15.41
N GLY A 49 5.06 -7.30 14.92
CA GLY A 49 3.83 -7.78 15.56
C GLY A 49 2.59 -6.93 15.28
N VAL A 50 2.51 -6.27 14.12
CA VAL A 50 1.25 -5.62 13.70
C VAL A 50 0.19 -6.68 13.38
N ASP A 51 -1.08 -6.33 13.59
CA ASP A 51 -2.20 -7.23 13.30
C ASP A 51 -2.61 -7.20 11.83
N ALA A 52 -2.24 -6.13 11.09
CA ALA A 52 -2.48 -5.99 9.65
C ALA A 52 -1.59 -4.91 9.03
N ILE A 53 -1.58 -4.87 7.70
CA ILE A 53 -0.83 -3.91 6.90
C ILE A 53 -1.77 -3.14 5.96
N LEU A 54 -1.50 -1.84 5.78
CA LEU A 54 -2.01 -1.06 4.66
C LEU A 54 -0.84 -0.65 3.76
N VAL A 55 -1.00 -0.78 2.45
CA VAL A 55 -0.04 -0.29 1.46
C VAL A 55 -0.54 1.07 0.96
N GLU A 56 0.29 2.10 1.01
CA GLU A 56 -0.11 3.48 0.70
C GLU A 56 0.89 4.18 -0.24
N ASN A 57 0.37 4.95 -1.20
CA ASN A 57 1.16 5.77 -2.12
C ASN A 57 1.60 7.12 -1.52
N PHE A 58 2.08 7.10 -0.26
CA PHE A 58 2.36 8.30 0.53
C PHE A 58 3.35 9.28 -0.13
N HIS A 59 4.32 8.80 -0.91
CA HIS A 59 5.34 9.65 -1.53
C HIS A 59 4.99 10.15 -2.94
N ASP A 60 3.73 10.02 -3.38
CA ASP A 60 3.24 10.61 -4.64
C ASP A 60 3.02 12.14 -4.60
N TYR A 61 3.63 12.83 -3.63
CA TYR A 61 3.47 14.27 -3.44
C TYR A 61 4.01 15.11 -4.64
N PRO A 62 3.33 16.19 -5.05
CA PRO A 62 1.98 16.62 -4.62
C PRO A 62 0.86 15.72 -5.13
N TYR A 63 -0.13 15.49 -4.28
CA TYR A 63 -1.21 14.54 -4.52
C TYR A 63 -2.24 15.06 -5.53
N PRO A 64 -2.70 14.22 -6.48
CA PRO A 64 -3.78 14.58 -7.40
C PRO A 64 -5.11 14.76 -6.65
N ILE A 65 -5.96 15.67 -7.12
CA ILE A 65 -7.33 15.80 -6.61
C ILE A 65 -8.22 14.83 -7.40
N GLY A 66 -8.87 13.91 -6.72
CA GLY A 66 -9.72 12.88 -7.34
C GLY A 66 -8.90 11.68 -7.82
N LYS A 67 -9.19 11.17 -9.02
CA LYS A 67 -8.59 9.92 -9.52
C LYS A 67 -7.06 9.97 -9.55
N VAL A 68 -6.41 8.89 -9.08
CA VAL A 68 -4.96 8.74 -9.24
C VAL A 68 -4.64 8.43 -10.72
N PRO A 69 -3.42 8.76 -11.21
CA PRO A 69 -3.00 8.35 -12.54
C PRO A 69 -3.11 6.83 -12.72
N THR A 70 -3.54 6.37 -13.89
CA THR A 70 -3.62 4.93 -14.19
C THR A 70 -2.31 4.17 -13.91
N PRO A 71 -1.11 4.70 -14.21
CA PRO A 71 0.14 4.02 -13.84
C PRO A 71 0.32 3.85 -12.32
N THR A 72 -0.14 4.81 -11.50
CA THR A 72 -0.13 4.73 -10.04
C THR A 72 -1.03 3.58 -9.59
N LEU A 73 -2.27 3.53 -10.10
CA LEU A 73 -3.23 2.49 -9.77
C LEU A 73 -2.72 1.08 -10.11
N ILE A 74 -2.17 0.90 -11.32
CA ILE A 74 -1.58 -0.38 -11.76
C ILE A 74 -0.43 -0.79 -10.84
N THR A 75 0.43 0.17 -10.46
CA THR A 75 1.56 -0.09 -9.57
C THR A 75 1.08 -0.48 -8.18
N MET A 76 0.10 0.22 -7.64
CA MET A 76 -0.53 -0.09 -6.34
C MET A 76 -1.13 -1.50 -6.33
N ALA A 77 -1.89 -1.87 -7.38
CA ALA A 77 -2.45 -3.21 -7.52
C ALA A 77 -1.36 -4.30 -7.48
N ALA A 78 -0.29 -4.11 -8.25
CA ALA A 78 0.81 -5.06 -8.32
C ALA A 78 1.53 -5.18 -6.97
N VAL A 79 1.86 -4.06 -6.33
CA VAL A 79 2.58 -4.04 -5.05
C VAL A 79 1.73 -4.65 -3.95
N ALA A 80 0.47 -4.23 -3.81
CA ALA A 80 -0.43 -4.75 -2.78
C ALA A 80 -0.65 -6.26 -2.91
N HIS A 81 -0.81 -6.77 -4.14
CA HIS A 81 -0.91 -8.20 -4.40
C HIS A 81 0.34 -8.96 -3.95
N ARG A 82 1.53 -8.45 -4.28
CA ARG A 82 2.80 -9.08 -3.91
C ARG A 82 3.05 -9.05 -2.40
N VAL A 83 2.68 -7.97 -1.72
CA VAL A 83 2.73 -7.87 -0.26
C VAL A 83 1.79 -8.89 0.38
N ARG A 84 0.55 -9.00 -0.11
CA ARG A 84 -0.43 -9.99 0.38
C ARG A 84 0.05 -11.43 0.24
N GLU A 85 0.80 -11.76 -0.81
CA GLU A 85 1.36 -13.11 -0.98
C GLU A 85 2.55 -13.39 -0.06
N ALA A 86 3.22 -12.36 0.47
CA ALA A 86 4.45 -12.49 1.24
C ALA A 86 4.23 -12.55 2.76
N VAL A 87 3.07 -12.09 3.25
CA VAL A 87 2.74 -12.08 4.68
C VAL A 87 1.49 -12.92 4.97
N ASP A 88 1.38 -13.40 6.21
CA ASP A 88 0.28 -14.23 6.69
C ASP A 88 -0.79 -13.45 7.48
N ILE A 89 -0.71 -12.12 7.46
CA ILE A 89 -1.66 -11.18 8.10
C ILE A 89 -2.47 -10.40 7.05
N PRO A 90 -3.64 -9.85 7.40
CA PRO A 90 -4.46 -9.08 6.47
C PRO A 90 -3.70 -7.89 5.86
N VAL A 91 -3.90 -7.68 4.56
CA VAL A 91 -3.34 -6.56 3.80
C VAL A 91 -4.48 -5.80 3.11
N GLY A 92 -4.49 -4.48 3.29
CA GLY A 92 -5.35 -3.57 2.53
C GLY A 92 -4.53 -2.50 1.82
N VAL A 93 -5.24 -1.55 1.21
CA VAL A 93 -4.65 -0.44 0.46
C VAL A 93 -5.19 0.90 0.95
N ASN A 94 -4.41 1.95 0.71
CA ASN A 94 -4.83 3.34 0.87
C ASN A 94 -4.30 4.14 -0.34
N LEU A 95 -5.19 4.70 -1.16
CA LEU A 95 -4.86 5.59 -2.28
C LEU A 95 -4.89 7.07 -1.87
N LEU A 96 -4.58 7.35 -0.59
CA LEU A 96 -4.74 8.64 0.07
C LEU A 96 -6.18 9.18 -0.07
N PHE A 97 -6.41 10.43 0.31
CA PHE A 97 -7.73 11.09 0.19
C PHE A 97 -8.20 11.35 -1.25
N ASN A 98 -7.60 10.71 -2.25
CA ASN A 98 -7.75 11.08 -3.65
C ASN A 98 -8.77 10.18 -4.35
N ASP A 99 -8.65 8.86 -4.22
CA ASP A 99 -9.38 7.90 -5.05
C ASP A 99 -10.02 6.74 -4.26
N ALA A 100 -11.00 7.09 -3.42
CA ALA A 100 -11.69 6.12 -2.57
C ALA A 100 -12.45 5.03 -3.34
N GLU A 101 -12.85 5.28 -4.59
CA GLU A 101 -13.55 4.28 -5.39
C GLU A 101 -12.58 3.22 -5.89
N ASP A 102 -11.44 3.61 -6.47
CA ASP A 102 -10.48 2.62 -6.97
C ASP A 102 -9.76 1.90 -5.82
N GLU A 103 -9.64 2.55 -4.65
CA GLU A 103 -9.13 1.92 -3.43
C GLU A 103 -9.95 0.68 -3.03
N LEU A 104 -11.28 0.71 -3.21
CA LEU A 104 -12.16 -0.42 -2.88
C LEU A 104 -12.01 -1.61 -3.85
N TYR A 105 -11.37 -1.42 -5.00
CA TYR A 105 -11.22 -2.45 -6.04
C TYR A 105 -9.84 -3.14 -6.03
N LEU A 106 -8.88 -2.66 -5.24
CA LEU A 106 -7.54 -3.26 -5.09
C LEU A 106 -7.53 -4.37 -4.01
#